data_AF-A0A6M9F5W2-F1
#
_entry.id   AF-A0A6M9F5W2-F1
#
_cell.length_a   1.000
_cell.length_b   1.000
_cell.length_c   1.000
_cell.angle_alpha   90.00
_cell.angle_beta   90.00
_cell.angle_gamma   90.00
#
_symmetry.space_group_name_H-M   'P 1'
#
loop_
_entity.id
_entity.type
_entity.pdbx_description
1 polymer ?
#
loop_
_entity_poly.entity_id
_entity_poly.type
_entity_poly.pdbx_seq_one_letter_code
_entity_poly.pdbx_strand_id
1 'polypeptide(L)'
;MNMKMQNVYDFFKSKNFAKAPLTIELMQNNFIQEEGTGYRIDQPEKIPSQYTHLINYCKKRLQDGAVYFNRTVQCGELIFWMAEVSQALSKKELLDLQQNILKNYKKETYSNGKIVYDRKAANQLILKTCYDRIKDVVEP
;
A
#
# COMPACT_ATOMS: atom_id res chain seq x y z
N MET A 1 5.69 -16.75 -2.71
CA MET A 1 5.24 -17.33 -1.41
C MET A 1 4.47 -16.25 -0.64
N ASN A 2 3.53 -16.60 0.24
CA ASN A 2 2.78 -15.62 1.04
C ASN A 2 3.49 -15.33 2.38
N MET A 3 3.20 -14.17 2.99
CA MET A 3 3.69 -13.80 4.32
C MET A 3 2.71 -14.32 5.38
N LYS A 4 3.19 -14.75 6.54
CA LYS A 4 2.34 -15.02 7.72
C LYS A 4 1.75 -13.72 8.22
N MET A 5 0.43 -13.71 8.42
CA MET A 5 -0.31 -12.54 8.90
C MET A 5 0.22 -12.05 10.25
N GLN A 6 0.57 -12.99 11.14
CA GLN A 6 1.11 -12.68 12.47
C GLN A 6 2.44 -11.93 12.38
N ASN A 7 3.35 -12.37 11.51
CA ASN A 7 4.64 -11.70 11.30
C ASN A 7 4.46 -10.27 10.76
N VAL A 8 3.54 -10.10 9.79
CA VAL A 8 3.17 -8.77 9.28
C VAL A 8 2.63 -7.88 10.41
N TYR A 9 1.68 -8.38 11.20
CA TYR A 9 1.12 -7.63 12.32
C TYR A 9 2.20 -7.23 13.34
N ASP A 10 3.03 -8.18 13.76
CA ASP A 10 4.05 -7.95 14.79
C ASP A 10 5.15 -6.99 14.34
N PHE A 11 5.52 -7.03 13.06
CA PHE A 11 6.51 -6.10 12.49
C PHE A 11 5.96 -4.67 12.42
N PHE A 12 4.71 -4.49 11.96
CA PHE A 12 4.16 -3.16 11.68
C PHE A 12 3.40 -2.52 12.85
N LYS A 13 2.97 -3.27 13.89
CA LYS A 13 2.16 -2.72 15.00
C LYS A 13 2.81 -1.54 15.73
N SER A 14 4.14 -1.47 15.75
CA SER A 14 4.91 -0.39 16.39
C SER A 14 5.23 0.80 15.47
N LYS A 15 4.71 0.83 14.24
CA LYS A 15 5.07 1.80 13.20
C LYS A 15 4.02 2.93 13.00
N ASN A 16 3.19 3.20 13.99
CA ASN A 16 2.14 4.23 13.91
C ASN A 16 2.67 5.65 13.63
N PHE A 17 3.90 5.96 14.05
CA PHE A 17 4.57 7.25 13.82
C PHE A 17 5.60 7.21 12.68
N ALA A 18 5.67 6.11 11.92
CA ALA A 18 6.63 6.00 10.82
C ALA A 18 6.31 7.02 9.73
N LYS A 19 7.33 7.74 9.28
CA LYS A 19 7.21 8.68 8.16
C LYS A 19 7.24 7.89 6.85
N ALA A 20 6.27 8.16 5.98
CA ALA A 20 6.17 7.56 4.65
C ALA A 20 5.92 8.65 3.58
N PRO A 21 6.83 9.62 3.41
CA PRO A 21 6.63 10.76 2.53
C PRO A 21 6.34 10.37 1.07
N LEU A 22 6.96 9.30 0.54
CA LEU A 22 6.72 8.88 -0.84
C LEU A 22 5.31 8.32 -1.02
N THR A 23 4.82 7.57 -0.04
CA THR A 23 3.43 7.10 0.02
C THR A 23 2.45 8.28 0.09
N ILE A 24 2.71 9.24 0.97
CA ILE A 24 1.84 10.41 1.14
C ILE A 24 1.74 11.20 -0.16
N GLU A 25 2.86 11.42 -0.85
CA GLU A 25 2.88 12.10 -2.15
C GLU A 25 2.10 11.32 -3.23
N LEU A 26 2.20 10.00 -3.29
CA LEU A 26 1.37 9.18 -4.20
C LEU A 26 -0.11 9.43 -3.96
N MET A 27 -0.54 9.36 -2.70
CA MET A 27 -1.94 9.52 -2.31
C MET A 27 -2.43 10.95 -2.58
N GLN A 28 -1.60 11.96 -2.32
CA GLN A 28 -1.90 13.37 -2.63
C GLN A 28 -2.04 13.63 -4.13
N ASN A 29 -1.33 12.87 -4.97
CA ASN A 29 -1.50 12.89 -6.42
C ASN A 29 -2.72 12.11 -6.92
N ASN A 30 -3.63 11.69 -6.03
CA ASN A 30 -4.82 10.88 -6.31
C ASN A 30 -4.55 9.41 -6.64
N PHE A 31 -3.35 8.88 -6.35
CA PHE A 31 -3.13 7.44 -6.30
C PHE A 31 -3.66 6.87 -4.98
N ILE A 32 -4.97 6.93 -4.79
CA ILE A 32 -5.68 6.51 -3.59
C ILE A 32 -6.93 5.72 -3.98
N GLN A 33 -7.31 4.72 -3.17
CA GLN A 33 -8.58 4.02 -3.35
C GLN A 33 -9.77 5.00 -3.34
N GLU A 34 -10.86 4.64 -4.02
CA GLU A 34 -12.05 5.48 -4.08
C GLU A 34 -12.75 5.60 -2.72
N GLU A 35 -13.33 6.76 -2.45
CA GLU A 35 -14.01 7.05 -1.19
C GLU A 35 -15.27 6.18 -1.04
N GLY A 36 -15.56 5.73 0.18
CA GLY A 36 -16.68 4.82 0.42
C GLY A 36 -16.47 3.39 -0.09
N THR A 37 -15.25 3.03 -0.50
CA THR A 37 -14.91 1.66 -0.94
C THR A 37 -13.81 1.04 -0.08
N GLY A 38 -13.90 -0.27 0.17
CA GLY A 38 -12.93 -1.04 0.97
C GLY A 38 -12.52 -0.35 2.27
N TYR A 39 -11.22 -0.16 2.52
CA TYR A 39 -10.75 0.43 3.78
C TYR A 39 -11.14 1.90 3.99
N ARG A 40 -11.54 2.61 2.92
CA ARG A 40 -12.00 4.00 2.98
C ARG A 40 -13.46 4.14 3.42
N ILE A 41 -14.17 3.03 3.67
CA ILE A 41 -15.47 3.06 4.34
C ILE A 41 -15.31 3.56 5.78
N ASP A 42 -14.24 3.13 6.45
CA ASP A 42 -14.00 3.42 7.87
C ASP A 42 -12.96 4.53 8.11
N GLN A 43 -12.47 5.16 7.04
CA GLN A 43 -11.42 6.20 7.08
C GLN A 43 -11.81 7.39 6.17
N PRO A 44 -12.62 8.34 6.69
CA PRO A 44 -13.19 9.44 5.91
C PRO A 44 -12.18 10.56 5.62
N GLU A 45 -10.99 10.53 6.23
CA GLU A 45 -9.97 11.53 5.98
C GLU A 45 -9.50 11.52 4.51
N LYS A 46 -9.12 12.71 4.00
CA LYS A 46 -8.69 12.89 2.61
C LYS A 46 -7.47 12.03 2.26
N ILE A 47 -6.52 11.90 3.20
CA ILE A 47 -5.32 11.06 3.09
C ILE A 47 -5.36 10.06 4.25
N PRO A 48 -5.91 8.86 4.04
CA PRO A 48 -6.10 7.86 5.08
C PRO A 48 -4.82 7.17 5.52
N SER A 49 -4.82 6.75 6.77
CA SER A 49 -3.66 6.12 7.38
C SER A 49 -3.47 4.69 6.89
N GLN A 50 -2.39 4.45 6.14
CA GLN A 50 -2.04 3.08 5.73
C GLN A 50 -1.61 2.20 6.90
N TYR A 51 -1.10 2.78 7.99
CA TYR A 51 -0.91 2.08 9.25
C TYR A 51 -2.25 1.56 9.80
N THR A 52 -3.24 2.46 9.94
CA THR A 52 -4.57 2.11 10.48
C THR A 52 -5.23 1.06 9.60
N HIS A 53 -5.14 1.22 8.28
CA HIS A 53 -5.59 0.23 7.30
C HIS A 53 -4.96 -1.15 7.55
N LEU A 54 -3.62 -1.25 7.63
CA LEU A 54 -2.94 -2.52 7.85
C LEU A 54 -3.34 -3.16 9.19
N ILE A 55 -3.31 -2.39 10.28
CA ILE A 55 -3.55 -2.93 11.62
C ILE A 55 -4.98 -3.42 11.77
N ASN A 56 -5.96 -2.67 11.26
CA ASN A 56 -7.35 -3.10 11.27
C ASN A 56 -7.56 -4.34 10.40
N TYR A 57 -6.93 -4.38 9.21
CA TYR A 57 -6.95 -5.55 8.35
C TYR A 57 -6.36 -6.78 9.05
N CYS A 58 -5.15 -6.70 9.59
CA CYS A 58 -4.52 -7.82 10.30
C CYS A 58 -5.35 -8.30 11.48
N LYS A 59 -5.84 -7.39 12.34
CA LYS A 59 -6.65 -7.76 13.50
C LYS A 59 -7.91 -8.54 13.10
N LYS A 60 -8.67 -8.01 12.13
CA LYS A 60 -9.88 -8.66 11.64
C LYS A 60 -9.57 -10.03 11.04
N ARG A 61 -8.56 -10.13 10.19
CA ARG A 61 -8.22 -11.39 9.53
C ARG A 61 -7.65 -12.44 10.48
N LEU A 62 -6.88 -12.04 11.49
CA LEU A 62 -6.40 -12.95 12.53
C LEU A 62 -7.57 -13.47 13.39
N GLN A 63 -8.54 -12.62 13.72
CA GLN A 63 -9.78 -13.04 14.40
C GLN A 63 -10.57 -14.04 13.55
N ASP A 64 -10.62 -13.86 12.23
CA ASP A 64 -11.22 -14.80 11.28
C ASP A 64 -10.39 -16.09 11.07
N GLY A 65 -9.25 -16.25 11.75
CA GLY A 65 -8.38 -17.43 11.62
C GLY A 65 -7.49 -17.44 10.37
N ALA A 66 -7.35 -16.32 9.66
CA ALA A 66 -6.49 -16.25 8.48
C ALA A 66 -5.00 -16.35 8.85
N VAL A 67 -4.32 -17.32 8.24
CA VAL A 67 -2.89 -17.57 8.50
C VAL A 67 -1.99 -16.62 7.70
N TYR A 68 -2.38 -16.28 6.47
CA TYR A 68 -1.51 -15.60 5.52
C TYR A 68 -2.02 -14.21 5.14
N PHE A 69 -1.11 -13.25 5.15
CA PHE A 69 -1.24 -12.06 4.31
C PHE A 69 -0.95 -12.51 2.88
N ASN A 70 -1.96 -12.44 2.01
CA ASN A 70 -1.91 -13.01 0.67
C ASN A 70 -1.73 -11.89 -0.38
N ARG A 71 -1.07 -12.22 -1.48
CA ARG A 71 -0.95 -11.39 -2.70
C ARG A 71 -2.29 -11.00 -3.33
N THR A 72 -3.39 -11.64 -2.93
CA THR A 72 -4.75 -11.20 -3.29
C THR A 72 -5.09 -9.83 -2.69
N VAL A 73 -4.36 -9.36 -1.68
CA VAL A 73 -4.45 -7.98 -1.18
C VAL A 73 -3.80 -7.06 -2.20
N GLN A 74 -4.62 -6.44 -3.06
CA GLN A 74 -4.16 -5.58 -4.16
C GLN A 74 -4.29 -4.08 -3.84
N CYS A 75 -4.19 -3.70 -2.56
CA CYS A 75 -4.14 -2.29 -2.17
C CYS A 75 -2.74 -1.73 -2.44
N GLY A 76 -2.54 -1.11 -3.60
CA GLY A 76 -1.23 -0.61 -4.04
C GLY A 76 -0.61 0.37 -3.05
N GLU A 77 -1.38 1.33 -2.54
CA GLU A 77 -0.91 2.29 -1.54
C GLU A 77 -0.46 1.61 -0.23
N LEU A 78 -1.12 0.52 0.18
CA LEU A 78 -0.77 -0.22 1.38
C LEU A 78 0.55 -0.95 1.19
N ILE A 79 0.70 -1.68 0.08
CA ILE A 79 1.94 -2.42 -0.21
C ILE A 79 3.12 -1.44 -0.40
N PHE A 80 2.88 -0.30 -1.04
CA PHE A 80 3.89 0.75 -1.20
C PHE A 80 4.31 1.33 0.16
N TRP A 81 3.34 1.63 1.03
CA TRP A 81 3.60 2.08 2.40
C TRP A 81 4.40 1.06 3.21
N MET A 82 4.02 -0.23 3.13
CA MET A 82 4.73 -1.31 3.80
C MET A 82 6.19 -1.36 3.37
N ALA A 83 6.47 -1.24 2.06
CA ALA A 83 7.83 -1.20 1.53
C ALA A 83 8.64 0.01 2.02
N GLU A 84 8.02 1.18 2.09
CA GLU A 84 8.66 2.40 2.57
C GLU A 84 9.05 2.29 4.05
N VAL A 85 8.09 1.89 4.88
CA VAL A 85 8.27 1.82 6.34
C VAL A 85 9.18 0.69 6.77
N SER A 86 9.18 -0.44 6.04
CA SER A 86 10.08 -1.55 6.30
C SER A 86 11.47 -1.36 5.68
N GLN A 87 11.66 -0.33 4.84
CA GLN A 87 12.89 -0.15 4.04
C GLN A 87 13.23 -1.40 3.21
N ALA A 88 12.20 -2.09 2.69
CA ALA A 88 12.38 -3.29 1.86
C ALA A 88 13.07 -2.99 0.53
N LEU A 89 13.03 -1.73 0.09
CA LEU A 89 13.76 -1.21 -1.06
C LEU A 89 14.60 -0.03 -0.62
N SER A 90 15.68 0.24 -1.35
CA SER A 90 16.40 1.49 -1.15
C SER A 90 15.49 2.68 -1.47
N LYS A 91 15.77 3.83 -0.83
CA LYS A 91 15.02 5.07 -1.08
C LYS A 91 15.01 5.45 -2.57
N LYS A 92 16.09 5.18 -3.30
CA LYS A 92 16.20 5.44 -4.74
C LYS A 92 15.25 4.53 -5.54
N GLU A 93 15.28 3.22 -5.31
CA GLU A 93 14.39 2.28 -6.00
C GLU A 93 12.91 2.60 -5.77
N LEU A 94 12.56 2.95 -4.53
CA LEU A 94 11.19 3.28 -4.18
C LEU A 94 10.73 4.62 -4.80
N LEU A 95 11.62 5.61 -4.85
CA LEU A 95 11.37 6.87 -5.56
C LEU A 95 11.21 6.64 -7.07
N ASP A 96 12.09 5.84 -7.68
CA ASP A 96 12.00 5.53 -9.11
C ASP A 96 10.67 4.81 -9.44
N LEU A 97 10.22 3.89 -8.58
CA LEU A 97 8.91 3.25 -8.68
C LEU A 97 7.76 4.25 -8.57
N GLN A 98 7.83 5.16 -7.58
CA GLN A 98 6.83 6.21 -7.36
C GLN A 98 6.67 7.09 -8.61
N GLN A 99 7.79 7.59 -9.15
CA GLN A 99 7.82 8.46 -10.32
C GLN A 99 7.32 7.74 -11.57
N ASN A 100 7.63 6.45 -11.71
CA ASN A 100 7.08 5.62 -12.79
C ASN A 100 5.54 5.52 -12.69
N ILE A 101 4.99 5.27 -11.50
CA ILE A 101 3.53 5.25 -11.28
C ILE A 101 2.90 6.59 -11.65
N LEU A 102 3.45 7.69 -11.11
CA LEU A 102 2.94 9.04 -11.32
C LEU A 102 2.98 9.48 -12.79
N LYS A 103 3.97 9.02 -13.56
CA LYS A 103 4.16 9.39 -14.96
C LYS A 103 3.41 8.48 -15.94
N ASN A 104 3.56 7.16 -15.79
CA ASN A 104 3.19 6.21 -16.85
C ASN A 104 1.85 5.51 -16.62
N TYR A 105 1.31 5.57 -15.41
CA TYR A 105 0.01 4.96 -15.07
C TYR A 105 -1.09 6.00 -14.92
N LYS A 106 -0.75 7.28 -15.10
CA LYS A 106 -1.70 8.39 -15.13
C LYS A 106 -2.54 8.34 -16.40
N LYS A 107 -3.86 8.38 -16.24
CA LYS A 107 -4.85 8.52 -17.31
C LYS A 107 -5.60 9.83 -17.08
N GLU A 108 -5.55 10.73 -18.06
CA GLU A 108 -6.38 11.92 -18.05
C GLU A 108 -7.78 11.54 -18.53
N THR A 109 -8.81 11.87 -17.75
CA THR A 109 -10.20 11.64 -18.16
C THR A 109 -10.79 12.93 -18.72
N TYR A 110 -11.30 12.85 -19.95
CA TYR A 110 -11.75 13.99 -20.75
C TYR A 110 -13.07 14.63 -20.26
N SER A 111 -13.79 14.02 -19.31
CA SER A 111 -15.12 14.51 -18.91
C SER A 111 -15.11 15.54 -17.76
N ASN A 112 -13.99 15.72 -17.04
CA ASN A 112 -13.95 16.57 -15.84
C ASN A 112 -12.57 17.14 -15.49
N GLY A 113 -11.52 16.87 -16.29
CA GLY A 113 -10.14 17.21 -15.93
C GLY A 113 -9.58 16.43 -14.73
N LYS A 114 -10.27 15.35 -14.30
CA LYS A 114 -9.85 14.54 -13.15
C LYS A 114 -8.72 13.60 -13.58
N ILE A 115 -7.61 13.66 -12.85
CA ILE A 115 -6.53 12.69 -12.96
C ILE A 115 -7.05 11.37 -12.38
N VAL A 116 -7.02 10.32 -13.19
CA VAL A 116 -7.33 8.94 -12.77
C VAL A 116 -6.08 8.10 -13.05
N TYR A 117 -5.86 7.02 -12.30
CA TYR A 117 -4.76 6.10 -12.56
C TYR A 117 -5.29 4.78 -13.11
N ASP A 118 -4.50 4.12 -13.96
CA ASP A 118 -4.60 2.68 -14.16
C ASP A 118 -4.15 1.95 -12.89
N ARG A 119 -5.01 2.01 -11.86
CA ARG A 119 -4.74 1.41 -10.55
C ARG A 119 -4.51 -0.08 -10.66
N LYS A 120 -5.18 -0.78 -11.58
CA LYS A 120 -4.98 -2.22 -11.76
C LYS A 120 -3.54 -2.51 -12.19
N ALA A 121 -3.06 -1.86 -13.25
CA ALA A 121 -1.70 -2.09 -13.74
C ALA A 121 -0.65 -1.58 -12.75
N ALA A 122 -0.88 -0.42 -12.12
CA ALA A 122 0.03 0.13 -11.12
C ALA A 122 0.11 -0.75 -9.86
N ASN A 123 -1.02 -1.25 -9.34
CA ASN A 123 -1.04 -2.14 -8.18
C ASN A 123 -0.32 -3.46 -8.49
N GLN A 124 -0.44 -3.99 -9.71
CA GLN A 124 0.32 -5.16 -10.13
C GLN A 124 1.83 -4.89 -10.16
N LEU A 125 2.26 -3.73 -10.68
CA LEU A 125 3.66 -3.32 -10.65
C LEU A 125 4.18 -3.22 -9.21
N ILE A 126 3.47 -2.51 -8.33
CA ILE A 126 3.83 -2.37 -6.91
C ILE A 126 3.93 -3.75 -6.26
N LEU A 127 2.93 -4.60 -6.45
CA LEU A 127 2.92 -5.94 -5.87
C LEU A 127 4.11 -6.78 -6.34
N LYS A 128 4.44 -6.75 -7.64
CA LYS A 128 5.58 -7.47 -8.21
C LYS A 128 6.91 -6.97 -7.66
N THR A 129 7.05 -5.65 -7.50
CA THR A 129 8.31 -5.03 -7.09
C THR A 129 8.54 -5.10 -5.58
N CYS A 130 7.48 -4.95 -4.77
CA CYS A 130 7.61 -4.75 -3.33
C CYS A 130 7.35 -6.00 -2.48
N TYR A 131 6.43 -6.87 -2.89
CA TYR A 131 5.87 -7.88 -1.97
C TYR A 131 6.91 -8.87 -1.43
N ASP A 132 7.74 -9.46 -2.30
CA ASP A 132 8.76 -10.41 -1.85
C ASP A 132 9.86 -9.72 -1.05
N ARG A 133 10.20 -8.48 -1.39
CA ARG A 133 11.19 -7.69 -0.66
C ARG A 133 10.71 -7.36 0.76
N ILE A 134 9.43 -7.04 0.91
CA ILE A 134 8.81 -6.86 2.23
C ILE A 134 8.84 -8.18 3.01
N LYS A 135 8.50 -9.29 2.34
CA LYS A 135 8.55 -10.62 2.96
C LYS A 135 9.93 -10.93 3.52
N ASP A 136 10.99 -10.68 2.76
CA ASP A 136 12.37 -10.96 3.20
C ASP A 136 12.76 -10.14 4.45
N VAL A 137 12.13 -8.98 4.68
CA VAL A 137 12.34 -8.16 5.88
C VAL A 137 11.46 -8.59 7.05
N VAL A 138 10.21 -8.98 6.78
CA VAL A 138 9.21 -9.33 7.80
C VAL A 138 9.35 -10.77 8.28
N GLU A 139 9.90 -11.64 7.44
CA GLU A 139 10.10 -13.07 7.68
C GLU A 139 11.54 -13.49 7.36
N PRO A 140 12.54 -12.98 8.09
CA PRO A 140 13.94 -13.32 7.88
C PRO A 140 14.25 -14.80 8.16
#